data_AF-A0A8S2XTI8-F1
#
_entry.id   AF-A0A8S2XTI8-F1
#
_cell.length_a   1.000
_cell.length_b   1.000
_cell.length_c   1.000
_cell.angle_alpha   90.00
_cell.angle_beta   90.00
_cell.angle_gamma   90.00
#
_symmetry.space_group_name_H-M   'P 1'
#
loop_
_entity.id
_entity.type
_entity.pdbx_description
1 polymer ?
#
loop_
_entity_poly.entity_id
_entity_poly.type
_entity_poly.pdbx_seq_one_letter_code
_entity_poly.pdbx_strand_id
1 'polypeptide(L)'
;RSRVPKTYTDDVVCTDVFEDVQKWSIEQKLSSIDNYKGKFVEELTSDEFNLSYIQRTGFVNPVIIKNHRGLGLRMPSENFSLNDVRSCVGSQRVIDVMDVETQEPLTMTMKEWCTYYSDETAKSNRLLNVISLEFSHTKLENYVESPELVR
;
A
#
# COMPACT_ATOMS: atom_id res chain seq x y z
N ARG A 1 49.10 37.81 1.07
CA ARG A 1 48.90 36.39 0.68
C ARG A 1 47.41 36.18 0.44
N SER A 2 47.01 36.18 -0.83
CA SER A 2 45.64 36.00 -1.31
C SER A 2 45.15 34.57 -1.05
N ARG A 3 43.95 34.40 -0.49
CA ARG A 3 43.28 33.09 -0.37
C ARG A 3 42.65 32.75 -1.71
N VAL A 4 43.03 31.60 -2.26
CA VAL A 4 42.39 31.02 -3.45
C VAL A 4 41.00 30.51 -3.03
N PRO A 5 39.93 30.78 -3.79
CA PRO A 5 38.61 30.21 -3.52
C PRO A 5 38.66 28.69 -3.68
N LYS A 6 38.11 27.95 -2.71
CA LYS A 6 37.92 26.51 -2.87
C LYS A 6 36.73 26.29 -3.78
N THR A 7 36.98 25.88 -5.02
CA THR A 7 35.96 25.36 -5.92
C THR A 7 35.59 23.96 -5.42
N TYR A 8 34.36 23.78 -4.93
CA TYR A 8 33.81 22.44 -4.74
C TYR A 8 33.41 21.93 -6.12
N THR A 9 34.08 20.90 -6.61
CA THR A 9 33.59 20.08 -7.71
C THR A 9 32.56 19.14 -7.11
N ASP A 10 31.27 19.32 -7.43
CA ASP A 10 30.19 18.38 -7.09
C ASP A 10 30.26 17.10 -7.95
N ASP A 11 31.47 16.56 -8.14
CA ASP A 11 31.71 15.27 -8.79
C ASP A 11 31.81 14.19 -7.71
N VAL A 12 30.76 14.06 -6.91
CA VAL A 12 30.45 12.78 -6.28
C VAL A 12 29.31 12.19 -7.09
N VAL A 13 29.67 11.60 -8.23
CA VAL A 13 28.80 10.62 -8.87
C VAL A 13 28.64 9.50 -7.85
N CYS A 14 27.48 9.46 -7.19
CA CYS A 14 27.07 8.29 -6.43
C CYS A 14 26.77 7.19 -7.46
N THR A 15 27.83 6.51 -7.95
CA THR A 15 27.71 5.31 -8.79
C THR A 15 27.36 4.07 -7.98
N ASP A 16 27.05 4.22 -6.70
CA ASP A 16 26.49 3.13 -5.91
C ASP A 16 24.99 3.05 -6.21
N VAL A 17 24.68 2.64 -7.44
CA VAL A 17 23.41 1.99 -7.74
C VAL A 17 23.44 0.73 -6.89
N PHE A 18 22.84 0.81 -5.69
CA PHE A 18 22.62 -0.34 -4.85
C PHE A 18 21.70 -1.28 -5.62
N GLU A 19 22.30 -2.18 -6.41
CA GLU A 19 21.63 -3.38 -6.91
C GLU A 19 21.37 -4.28 -5.69
N ASP A 20 20.40 -3.89 -4.86
CA ASP A 20 19.76 -4.72 -3.86
C ASP A 20 18.90 -5.77 -4.57
N VAL A 21 19.54 -6.57 -5.41
CA VAL A 21 18.91 -7.71 -6.10
C VAL A 21 18.41 -8.65 -5.02
N GLN A 22 17.10 -8.92 -5.05
CA GLN A 22 16.43 -9.76 -4.09
C GLN A 22 17.08 -11.16 -4.05
N LYS A 23 17.89 -11.43 -3.01
CA LYS A 23 18.66 -12.69 -2.87
C LYS A 23 17.84 -13.90 -2.41
N TRP A 24 16.53 -13.74 -2.24
CA TRP A 24 15.64 -14.74 -1.64
C TRP A 24 14.41 -14.94 -2.51
N SER A 25 13.90 -16.18 -2.57
CA SER A 25 12.71 -16.50 -3.36
C SER A 25 11.43 -16.31 -2.56
N ILE A 26 10.47 -15.56 -3.13
CA ILE A 26 9.10 -15.44 -2.58
C ILE A 26 8.42 -16.80 -2.53
N GLU A 27 8.52 -17.60 -3.60
CA GLU A 27 7.96 -18.95 -3.71
C GLU A 27 8.45 -19.84 -2.55
N GLN A 28 9.75 -19.78 -2.24
CA GLN A 28 10.33 -20.53 -1.13
C GLN A 28 9.79 -20.04 0.22
N LYS A 29 9.66 -18.73 0.43
CA LYS A 29 9.08 -18.19 1.66
C LYS A 29 7.60 -18.59 1.84
N LEU A 30 6.83 -18.60 0.75
CA LEU A 30 5.41 -18.99 0.77
C LEU A 30 5.23 -20.50 1.01
N SER A 31 6.06 -21.34 0.38
CA SER A 31 6.04 -22.79 0.57
C SER A 31 6.59 -23.25 1.92
N SER A 32 7.43 -22.43 2.56
CA SER A 32 7.98 -22.68 3.89
C SER A 32 7.23 -21.94 5.00
N ILE A 33 5.91 -21.76 4.86
CA ILE A 33 5.07 -21.08 5.85
C ILE A 33 5.17 -21.70 7.26
N ASP A 34 5.52 -22.99 7.33
CA ASP A 34 5.80 -23.70 8.58
C ASP A 34 6.96 -23.12 9.40
N ASN A 35 7.85 -22.35 8.79
CA ASN A 35 8.93 -21.63 9.48
C ASN A 35 8.43 -20.34 10.15
N TYR A 36 7.23 -19.86 9.80
CA TYR A 36 6.64 -18.61 10.27
C TYR A 36 5.45 -18.85 11.21
N LYS A 37 5.64 -19.69 12.24
CA LYS A 37 4.60 -20.09 13.22
C LYS A 37 4.37 -19.09 14.38
N GLY A 38 4.84 -17.86 14.24
CA GLY A 38 4.69 -16.82 15.26
C GLY A 38 3.21 -16.52 15.52
N LYS A 39 2.78 -16.62 16.78
CA LYS A 39 1.40 -16.31 17.19
C LYS A 39 1.33 -14.88 17.72
N PHE A 40 1.29 -13.93 16.80
CA PHE A 40 1.23 -12.50 17.13
C PHE A 40 -0.16 -11.90 16.97
N VAL A 41 -0.98 -12.48 16.10
CA VAL A 41 -2.29 -11.93 15.72
C VAL A 41 -3.37 -12.44 16.66
N GLU A 42 -4.14 -11.53 17.23
CA GLU A 42 -5.34 -11.82 18.01
C GLU A 42 -6.57 -11.86 17.10
N GLU A 43 -7.37 -12.91 17.18
CA GLU A 43 -8.66 -12.99 16.48
C GLU A 43 -9.77 -12.49 17.42
N LEU A 44 -10.50 -11.47 16.99
CA LEU A 44 -11.62 -10.90 17.73
C LEU A 44 -12.91 -10.92 16.90
N THR A 45 -14.04 -11.01 17.59
CA THR A 45 -15.34 -10.67 17.04
C THR A 45 -15.53 -9.15 16.97
N SER A 46 -16.54 -8.69 16.22
CA SER A 46 -16.85 -7.27 16.13
C SER A 46 -17.27 -6.65 17.47
N ASP A 47 -17.99 -7.40 18.32
CA ASP A 47 -18.42 -6.92 19.63
C ASP A 47 -17.25 -6.81 20.63
N GLU A 48 -16.21 -7.63 20.47
CA GLU A 48 -15.01 -7.60 21.32
C GLU A 48 -14.08 -6.43 20.97
N PHE A 49 -14.10 -5.95 19.72
CA PHE A 49 -13.29 -4.83 19.27
C PHE A 49 -13.95 -3.49 19.61
N ASN A 50 -13.77 -3.04 20.86
CA ASN A 50 -14.37 -1.83 21.40
C ASN A 50 -13.38 -1.02 22.28
N LEU A 51 -13.82 0.14 22.78
CA LEU A 51 -12.97 1.03 23.57
C LEU A 51 -12.41 0.35 24.84
N SER A 52 -13.20 -0.52 25.49
CA SER A 52 -12.75 -1.26 26.68
C SER A 52 -11.61 -2.21 26.34
N TYR A 53 -11.64 -2.85 25.16
CA TYR A 53 -10.53 -3.67 24.68
C TYR A 53 -9.28 -2.80 24.50
N ILE A 54 -9.37 -1.67 23.79
CA ILE A 54 -8.23 -0.77 23.55
C ILE A 54 -7.63 -0.25 24.86
N GLN A 55 -8.46 0.20 25.81
CA GLN A 55 -7.98 0.70 27.10
C GLN A 55 -7.28 -0.38 27.93
N ARG A 56 -7.73 -1.62 27.83
CA ARG A 56 -7.15 -2.76 28.57
C ARG A 56 -5.86 -3.28 27.94
N THR A 57 -5.80 -3.38 26.61
CA THR A 57 -4.67 -4.02 25.90
C THR A 57 -3.66 -3.01 25.36
N GLY A 58 -4.04 -1.75 25.22
CA GLY A 58 -3.24 -0.71 24.57
C GLY A 58 -3.10 -0.91 23.04
N PHE A 59 -3.85 -1.85 22.45
CA PHE A 59 -3.78 -2.19 21.01
C PHE A 59 -2.35 -2.52 20.53
N VAL A 60 -1.59 -3.26 21.34
CA VAL A 60 -0.17 -3.59 21.08
C VAL A 60 0.02 -4.78 20.14
N ASN A 61 -1.00 -5.62 19.97
CA ASN A 61 -0.97 -6.80 19.10
C ASN A 61 -1.83 -6.54 17.85
N PRO A 62 -1.43 -7.05 16.67
CA PRO A 62 -2.28 -7.03 15.49
C PRO A 62 -3.58 -7.78 15.74
N VAL A 63 -4.70 -7.23 15.27
CA VAL A 63 -6.03 -7.83 15.40
C VAL A 63 -6.57 -8.21 14.03
N ILE A 64 -7.16 -9.40 13.93
CA ILE A 64 -7.94 -9.83 12.77
C ILE A 64 -9.40 -10.03 13.15
N ILE A 65 -10.30 -9.45 12.35
CA ILE A 65 -11.76 -9.59 12.51
C ILE A 65 -12.31 -10.16 11.20
N LYS A 66 -12.75 -11.41 11.22
CA LYS A 66 -13.19 -12.13 10.01
C LYS A 66 -14.52 -11.62 9.45
N ASN A 67 -15.38 -11.10 10.32
CA ASN A 67 -16.69 -10.58 9.94
C ASN A 67 -16.79 -9.09 10.29
N HIS A 68 -16.93 -8.25 9.27
CA HIS A 68 -16.99 -6.80 9.44
C HIS A 68 -18.33 -6.29 9.99
N ARG A 69 -19.37 -7.14 10.07
CA ARG A 69 -20.68 -6.73 10.62
C ARG A 69 -20.55 -6.32 12.08
N GLY A 70 -21.10 -5.15 12.42
CA GLY A 70 -21.03 -4.59 13.77
C GLY A 70 -19.85 -3.65 14.01
N LEU A 71 -18.89 -3.56 13.08
CA LEU A 71 -17.76 -2.62 13.21
C LEU A 71 -18.09 -1.17 12.85
N GLY A 72 -19.28 -0.90 12.31
CA GLY A 72 -19.59 0.39 11.69
C GLY A 72 -18.75 0.71 10.45
N LEU A 73 -18.08 -0.31 9.88
CA LEU A 73 -17.33 -0.24 8.62
C LEU A 73 -18.30 -0.19 7.44
N ARG A 74 -18.10 0.73 6.50
CA ARG A 74 -18.82 0.76 5.22
C ARG A 74 -17.84 0.53 4.07
N MET A 75 -18.21 -0.35 3.15
CA MET A 75 -17.46 -0.62 1.93
C MET A 75 -18.38 -0.53 0.70
N PRO A 76 -17.84 -0.26 -0.49
CA PRO A 76 -18.58 -0.38 -1.74
C PRO A 76 -19.15 -1.79 -1.96
N SER A 77 -20.06 -1.91 -2.93
CA SER A 77 -20.61 -3.20 -3.39
C SER A 77 -19.52 -4.19 -3.78
N GLU A 78 -19.78 -5.49 -3.65
CA GLU A 78 -18.88 -6.56 -4.13
C GLU A 78 -18.58 -6.49 -5.64
N ASN A 79 -19.43 -5.82 -6.42
CA ASN A 79 -19.22 -5.59 -7.85
C ASN A 79 -18.38 -4.34 -8.15
N PHE A 80 -17.90 -3.63 -7.13
CA PHE A 80 -17.13 -2.40 -7.29
C PHE A 80 -15.78 -2.69 -7.95
N SER A 81 -15.50 -1.96 -9.03
CA SER A 81 -14.37 -2.23 -9.92
C SER A 81 -13.33 -1.11 -9.91
N LEU A 82 -12.17 -1.38 -10.50
CA LEU A 82 -11.14 -0.35 -10.71
C LEU A 82 -11.63 0.82 -11.58
N ASN A 83 -12.59 0.58 -12.49
CA ASN A 83 -13.20 1.64 -13.28
C ASN A 83 -14.09 2.56 -12.43
N ASP A 84 -14.72 2.04 -11.39
CA ASP A 84 -15.51 2.82 -10.44
C ASP A 84 -14.59 3.67 -9.55
N VAL A 85 -13.45 3.11 -9.10
CA VAL A 85 -12.38 3.87 -8.44
C VAL A 85 -11.98 5.05 -9.32
N ARG A 86 -11.59 4.80 -10.59
CA ARG A 86 -11.19 5.84 -11.55
C ARG A 86 -12.26 6.91 -11.71
N SER A 87 -13.54 6.52 -11.79
CA SER A 87 -14.66 7.45 -11.95
C SER A 87 -14.88 8.32 -10.70
N CYS A 88 -14.60 7.78 -9.52
CA CYS A 88 -14.70 8.50 -8.26
C CYS A 88 -13.54 9.46 -8.00
N VAL A 89 -12.30 9.03 -8.28
CA VAL A 89 -11.08 9.81 -8.00
C VAL A 89 -10.66 10.74 -9.15
N GLY A 90 -11.11 10.45 -10.38
CA GLY A 90 -10.81 11.21 -11.58
C GLY A 90 -9.72 10.59 -12.45
N SER A 91 -10.00 10.46 -13.76
CA SER A 91 -9.11 9.80 -14.74
C SER A 91 -7.74 10.46 -14.91
N GLN A 92 -7.65 11.78 -14.74
CA GLN A 92 -6.41 12.55 -14.91
C GLN A 92 -5.63 12.72 -13.60
N ARG A 93 -6.14 12.18 -12.48
CA ARG A 93 -5.42 12.23 -11.21
C ARG A 93 -4.12 11.45 -11.34
N VAL A 94 -3.00 12.12 -11.08
CA VAL A 94 -1.68 11.49 -10.98
C VAL A 94 -1.61 10.74 -9.65
N ILE A 95 -1.11 9.51 -9.71
CA ILE A 95 -0.93 8.63 -8.56
C ILE A 95 0.51 8.15 -8.50
N ASP A 96 0.95 7.84 -7.28
CA ASP A 96 2.22 7.18 -7.05
C ASP A 96 2.06 5.68 -7.30
N VAL A 97 3.00 5.14 -8.05
CA VAL A 97 3.07 3.73 -8.42
C VAL A 97 4.48 3.24 -8.10
N MET A 98 4.60 2.04 -7.57
CA MET A 98 5.90 1.42 -7.32
C MET A 98 6.15 0.30 -8.29
N ASP A 99 7.36 0.24 -8.82
CA ASP A 99 7.90 -0.95 -9.45
C ASP A 99 8.25 -1.98 -8.38
N VAL A 100 7.62 -3.15 -8.42
CA VAL A 100 7.75 -4.16 -7.37
C VAL A 100 9.12 -4.81 -7.37
N GLU A 101 9.79 -4.91 -8.53
CA GLU A 101 11.08 -5.58 -8.62
C GLU A 101 12.21 -4.65 -8.14
N THR A 102 12.22 -3.41 -8.64
CA THR A 102 13.28 -2.44 -8.34
C THR A 102 13.02 -1.64 -7.07
N GLN A 103 11.78 -1.66 -6.55
CA GLN A 103 11.32 -0.78 -5.47
C GLN A 103 11.47 0.72 -5.84
N GLU A 104 11.55 1.05 -7.13
CA GLU A 104 11.64 2.43 -7.59
C GLU A 104 10.25 3.08 -7.70
N PRO A 105 10.11 4.34 -7.26
CA PRO A 105 8.87 5.09 -7.42
C PRO A 105 8.73 5.62 -8.85
N LEU A 106 7.50 5.60 -9.36
CA LEU A 106 7.08 6.29 -10.57
C LEU A 106 5.69 6.90 -10.38
N THR A 107 5.24 7.67 -11.36
CA THR A 107 3.91 8.26 -11.35
C THR A 107 3.19 7.99 -12.66
N MET A 108 1.88 7.80 -12.61
CA MET A 108 1.03 7.77 -13.80
C MET A 108 -0.37 8.29 -13.45
N THR A 109 -1.19 8.54 -14.47
CA THR A 109 -2.60 8.89 -14.26
C THR A 109 -3.42 7.66 -13.88
N MET A 110 -4.53 7.85 -13.16
CA MET A 110 -5.50 6.78 -12.88
C MET A 110 -6.02 6.10 -14.16
N LYS A 111 -6.10 6.83 -15.27
CA LYS A 111 -6.44 6.24 -16.57
C LYS A 111 -5.37 5.25 -17.04
N GLU A 112 -4.09 5.65 -16.99
CA GLU A 112 -2.97 4.78 -17.37
C GLU A 112 -2.88 3.57 -16.44
N TRP A 113 -3.10 3.74 -15.13
CA TRP A 113 -3.16 2.64 -14.18
C TRP A 113 -4.27 1.65 -14.51
N CYS A 114 -5.48 2.13 -14.82
CA CYS A 114 -6.57 1.25 -15.26
C CYS A 114 -6.21 0.47 -16.53
N THR A 115 -5.58 1.13 -17.50
CA THR A 115 -5.12 0.48 -18.73
C THR A 115 -4.08 -0.59 -18.43
N TYR A 116 -3.07 -0.29 -17.61
CA TYR A 116 -2.05 -1.24 -17.16
C TYR A 116 -2.68 -2.44 -16.43
N TYR A 117 -3.60 -2.20 -15.49
CA TYR A 117 -4.19 -3.26 -14.66
C TYR A 117 -5.02 -4.26 -15.48
N SER A 118 -5.66 -3.79 -16.56
CA SER A 118 -6.44 -4.63 -17.48
C SER A 118 -5.60 -5.36 -18.53
N ASP A 119 -4.31 -5.03 -18.68
CA ASP A 119 -3.41 -5.65 -19.67
C ASP A 119 -2.51 -6.71 -19.01
N GLU A 120 -2.82 -7.99 -19.25
CA GLU A 120 -2.02 -9.12 -18.74
C GLU A 120 -0.59 -9.15 -19.29
N THR A 121 -0.38 -8.67 -20.52
CA THR A 121 0.95 -8.61 -21.14
C THR A 121 1.79 -7.55 -20.44
N ALA A 122 1.21 -6.38 -20.14
CA ALA A 122 1.88 -5.32 -19.41
C ALA A 122 2.30 -5.78 -18.00
N LYS A 123 1.40 -6.46 -17.27
CA LYS A 123 1.67 -7.00 -15.92
C LYS A 123 2.74 -8.09 -15.91
N SER A 124 2.85 -8.86 -16.99
CA SER A 124 3.88 -9.90 -17.14
C SER A 124 5.27 -9.30 -17.41
N ASN A 125 5.32 -8.14 -18.07
CA ASN A 125 6.58 -7.46 -18.38
C ASN A 125 7.12 -6.62 -17.23
N ARG A 126 6.23 -6.00 -16.44
CA ARG A 126 6.61 -5.09 -15.36
C ARG A 126 5.56 -5.15 -14.26
N LEU A 127 5.95 -5.63 -13.08
CA LEU A 127 5.03 -5.75 -11.95
C LEU A 127 4.99 -4.43 -11.17
N LEU A 128 3.85 -3.76 -11.23
CA LEU A 128 3.59 -2.49 -10.56
C LEU A 128 2.55 -2.65 -9.44
N ASN A 129 2.67 -1.84 -8.40
CA ASN A 129 1.67 -1.74 -7.33
C ASN A 129 1.28 -0.27 -7.05
N VAL A 130 0.08 -0.10 -6.46
CA VAL A 130 -0.41 1.17 -5.92
C VAL A 130 -0.89 0.90 -4.51
N ILE A 131 -0.25 1.53 -3.54
CA ILE A 131 -0.58 1.38 -2.10
C ILE A 131 -0.83 2.71 -1.39
N SER A 132 -0.56 3.84 -2.05
CA SER A 132 -0.64 5.20 -1.49
C SER A 132 -1.77 6.04 -2.10
N LEU A 133 -2.81 5.42 -2.67
CA LEU A 133 -3.96 6.14 -3.18
C LEU A 133 -4.83 6.68 -2.03
N GLU A 134 -4.56 7.91 -1.63
CA GLU A 134 -5.41 8.70 -0.75
C GLU A 134 -6.64 9.21 -1.54
N PHE A 135 -7.86 9.02 -1.01
CA PHE A 135 -9.11 9.31 -1.73
C PHE A 135 -10.12 10.13 -0.94
N SER A 136 -9.77 10.68 0.22
CA SER A 136 -10.51 11.75 0.87
C SER A 136 -10.70 12.92 -0.09
N HIS A 137 -11.83 13.62 0.06
CA HIS A 137 -12.25 14.71 -0.81
C HIS A 137 -12.49 14.30 -2.28
N THR A 138 -12.70 13.00 -2.53
CA THR A 138 -13.22 12.48 -3.80
C THR A 138 -14.60 11.88 -3.57
N LYS A 139 -15.31 11.55 -4.65
CA LYS A 139 -16.61 10.86 -4.51
C LYS A 139 -16.50 9.53 -3.75
N LEU A 140 -15.31 8.90 -3.77
CA LEU A 140 -15.06 7.60 -3.15
C LEU A 140 -15.21 7.65 -1.62
N GLU A 141 -14.95 8.79 -0.98
CA GLU A 141 -15.06 8.96 0.48
C GLU A 141 -16.47 8.64 1.00
N ASN A 142 -17.50 8.83 0.17
CA ASN A 142 -18.87 8.55 0.55
C ASN A 142 -19.19 7.03 0.58
N TYR A 143 -18.36 6.21 -0.06
CA TYR A 143 -18.58 4.76 -0.16
C TYR A 143 -17.74 3.95 0.85
N VAL A 144 -16.66 4.53 1.38
CA VAL A 144 -15.76 3.86 2.32
C VAL A 144 -15.79 4.60 3.65
N GLU A 145 -16.05 3.87 4.73
CA GLU A 145 -15.99 4.40 6.09
C GLU A 145 -15.22 3.40 6.95
N SER A 146 -14.19 3.88 7.67
CA SER A 146 -13.41 3.07 8.61
C SER A 146 -14.28 2.57 9.78
N PRO A 147 -13.86 1.57 10.56
CA PRO A 147 -14.61 1.14 11.74
C PRO A 147 -14.92 2.29 12.71
N GLU A 148 -16.07 2.24 13.39
CA GLU A 148 -16.53 3.31 14.28
C GLU A 148 -15.53 3.64 15.39
N LEU A 149 -14.83 2.63 15.91
CA LEU A 149 -13.85 2.80 16.97
C LEU A 149 -12.65 3.68 16.59
N VAL A 150 -12.31 3.80 15.30
CA VAL A 150 -11.13 4.55 14.82
C VAL A 150 -11.49 5.92 14.22
N ARG A 151 -12.76 6.32 14.30
CA ARG A 151 -13.22 7.65 13.88
C ARG A 151 -13.22 8.61 15.06
#